data_AF-A0A3N7A6C3-F1
#
_entry.id   AF-A0A3N7A6C3-F1
#
_cell.length_a   1.000
_cell.length_b   1.000
_cell.length_c   1.000
_cell.angle_alpha   90.00
_cell.angle_beta   90.00
_cell.angle_gamma   90.00
#
_symmetry.space_group_name_H-M   'P 1'
#
loop_
_entity.id
_entity.type
_entity.pdbx_description
1 polymer ?
#
loop_
_entity_poly.entity_id
_entity_poly.type
_entity_poly.pdbx_seq_one_letter_code
_entity_poly.pdbx_strand_id
1 'polypeptide(L)'
;MIRVHYISQVLEEDHYYLFGLTLAQTSAGGTAQPYKYNGKELEQSFGLETYEYGARQYDPQIARWKGVDPSADKYYGLSPMAYVANNPIKFIDPDGKEI
;
A
#
# COMPACT_ATOMS: atom_id res chain seq x y z
N MET A 1 21.97 -24.29 26.21
CA MET A 1 21.46 -23.10 25.49
C MET A 1 20.06 -22.83 25.98
N ILE A 2 19.82 -21.72 26.70
CA ILE A 2 18.51 -21.38 27.26
C ILE A 2 17.78 -20.50 26.25
N ARG A 3 16.63 -20.94 25.73
CA ARG A 3 15.73 -20.09 24.92
C ARG A 3 14.89 -19.24 25.86
N VAL A 4 15.11 -17.93 25.84
CA VAL A 4 14.19 -16.95 26.44
C VAL A 4 13.01 -16.79 25.51
N HIS A 5 11.79 -17.08 25.98
CA HIS A 5 10.56 -16.74 25.26
C HIS A 5 10.14 -15.35 25.71
N TYR A 6 10.16 -14.38 24.80
CA TYR A 6 9.61 -13.05 25.06
C TYR A 6 8.13 -13.07 24.72
N ILE A 7 7.29 -12.67 25.67
CA ILE A 7 5.85 -12.48 25.45
C ILE A 7 5.66 -11.01 25.11
N SER A 8 5.42 -10.70 23.83
CA SER A 8 5.15 -9.35 23.35
C SER A 8 3.66 -9.19 23.02
N GLN A 9 3.08 -8.04 23.37
CA GLN A 9 1.73 -7.69 22.96
C GLN A 9 1.69 -7.29 21.48
N VAL A 10 0.58 -7.60 20.80
CA VAL A 10 0.30 -7.04 19.46
C VAL A 10 -0.08 -5.57 19.65
N LEU A 11 0.65 -4.67 18.98
CA LEU A 11 0.40 -3.23 19.07
C LEU A 11 -0.60 -2.77 18.01
N GLU A 12 -0.55 -3.34 16.81
CA GLU A 12 -1.42 -2.96 15.69
C GLU A 12 -1.65 -4.16 14.76
N GLU A 13 -2.87 -4.29 14.28
CA GLU A 13 -3.30 -5.31 13.31
C GLU A 13 -4.19 -4.66 12.25
N ASP A 14 -3.74 -4.73 10.99
CA ASP A 14 -4.41 -4.12 9.84
C ASP A 14 -4.83 -5.19 8.82
N HIS A 15 -6.07 -5.09 8.35
CA HIS A 15 -6.64 -5.96 7.33
C HIS A 15 -7.00 -5.10 6.12
N TYR A 16 -6.75 -5.61 4.91
CA TYR A 16 -6.96 -4.88 3.67
C TYR A 16 -7.85 -5.65 2.69
N TYR A 17 -8.63 -4.92 1.92
CA TYR A 17 -9.17 -5.41 0.65
C TYR A 17 -8.04 -5.67 -0.34
N LEU A 18 -8.35 -6.40 -1.43
CA LEU A 18 -7.36 -6.83 -2.44
C LEU A 18 -6.47 -5.69 -2.97
N PHE A 19 -7.06 -4.49 -3.11
CA PHE A 19 -6.39 -3.30 -3.65
C PHE A 19 -5.83 -2.37 -2.55
N GLY A 20 -5.69 -2.84 -1.32
CA GLY A 20 -5.03 -2.09 -0.25
C GLY A 20 -5.90 -1.09 0.50
N LEU A 21 -7.21 -1.04 0.22
CA LEU A 21 -8.15 -0.26 1.03
C LEU A 21 -8.29 -0.94 2.40
N THR A 22 -8.21 -0.17 3.48
CA THR A 22 -8.32 -0.70 4.84
C THR A 22 -9.71 -1.28 5.08
N LEU A 23 -9.78 -2.55 5.47
CA LEU A 23 -11.00 -3.25 5.85
C LEU A 23 -11.27 -3.11 7.36
N ALA A 24 -10.23 -3.37 8.16
CA ALA A 24 -10.30 -3.28 9.61
C ALA A 24 -8.92 -2.94 10.16
N GLN A 25 -8.90 -2.15 11.23
CA GLN A 25 -7.69 -1.77 11.95
C GLN A 25 -7.95 -1.90 13.44
N THR A 26 -7.05 -2.57 14.15
CA THR A 26 -7.04 -2.67 15.61
C THR A 26 -5.71 -2.14 16.13
N SER A 27 -5.75 -1.22 17.09
CA SER A 27 -4.55 -0.68 17.74
C SER A 27 -4.67 -0.73 19.26
N ALA A 28 -3.57 -1.09 19.93
CA ALA A 28 -3.47 -1.17 21.39
C ALA A 28 -3.17 0.20 22.06
N GLY A 29 -3.35 1.30 21.31
CA GLY A 29 -2.99 2.66 21.72
C GLY A 29 -1.54 3.05 21.37
N GLY A 30 -1.26 4.36 21.39
CA GLY A 30 0.03 4.93 20.97
C GLY A 30 -0.02 5.57 19.58
N THR A 31 1.15 5.95 19.04
CA THR A 31 1.26 6.49 17.68
C THR A 31 1.08 5.36 16.66
N ALA A 32 0.08 5.49 15.78
CA ALA A 32 -0.17 4.53 14.71
C ALA A 32 1.05 4.40 13.79
N GLN A 33 1.32 3.19 13.31
CA GLN A 33 2.41 2.97 12.36
C GLN A 33 2.05 3.60 11.01
N PRO A 34 2.89 4.48 10.43
CA PRO A 34 2.55 5.17 9.18
C PRO A 34 2.62 4.25 7.95
N TYR A 35 3.41 3.16 8.03
CA TYR A 35 3.56 2.19 6.96
C TYR A 35 2.49 1.10 7.04
N LYS A 36 1.82 0.86 5.92
CA LYS A 36 0.58 0.09 5.83
C LYS A 36 0.66 -0.91 4.68
N TYR A 37 -0.29 -0.88 3.75
CA TYR A 37 -0.35 -1.77 2.60
C TYR A 37 0.97 -1.74 1.80
N ASN A 38 1.50 -2.93 1.48
CA ASN A 38 2.80 -3.13 0.81
C ASN A 38 3.98 -2.39 1.46
N GLY A 39 3.89 -2.09 2.76
CA GLY A 39 4.90 -1.34 3.49
C GLY A 39 5.07 0.10 2.98
N LYS A 40 4.01 0.67 2.39
CA LYS A 40 4.00 2.07 1.94
C LYS A 40 3.38 2.97 2.97
N GLU A 41 3.92 4.17 3.06
CA GLU A 41 3.42 5.21 3.95
C GLU A 41 2.04 5.64 3.48
N LEU A 42 1.07 5.65 4.40
CA LEU A 42 -0.27 6.14 4.17
C LEU A 42 -0.33 7.63 4.50
N GLU A 43 -0.54 8.45 3.47
CA GLU A 43 -0.76 9.88 3.62
C GLU A 43 -2.26 10.13 3.84
N GLN A 44 -2.57 10.75 4.99
CA GLN A 44 -3.94 11.06 5.42
C GLN A 44 -4.22 12.57 5.54
N SER A 45 -3.22 13.40 5.29
CA SER A 45 -3.37 14.86 5.34
C SER A 45 -4.39 15.33 4.31
N PHE A 46 -5.08 16.43 4.64
CA PHE A 46 -6.11 17.02 3.79
C PHE A 46 -7.27 16.07 3.44
N GLY A 47 -7.47 15.00 4.22
CA GLY A 47 -8.50 14.00 3.96
C GLY A 47 -8.20 13.11 2.75
N LEU A 48 -6.94 13.03 2.33
CA LEU A 48 -6.47 12.01 1.39
C LEU A 48 -6.37 10.66 2.11
N GLU A 49 -6.34 9.58 1.34
CA GLU A 49 -6.04 8.24 1.86
C GLU A 49 -5.21 7.52 0.79
N THR A 50 -3.99 8.00 0.58
CA THR A 50 -3.14 7.58 -0.54
C THR A 50 -1.81 7.05 -0.07
N TYR A 51 -1.28 6.06 -0.77
CA TYR A 51 0.01 5.47 -0.45
C TYR A 51 1.14 6.08 -1.27
N GLU A 52 2.24 6.42 -0.61
CA GLU A 52 3.45 6.95 -1.25
C GLU A 52 4.36 5.83 -1.74
N TYR A 53 4.47 5.67 -3.07
CA TYR A 53 5.37 4.68 -3.69
C TYR A 53 6.67 5.30 -4.21
N GLY A 54 6.83 6.62 -4.12
CA GLY A 54 8.02 7.33 -4.58
C GLY A 54 7.79 8.05 -5.90
N ALA A 55 7.63 7.32 -7.01
CA ALA A 55 7.38 7.95 -8.30
C ALA A 55 5.91 8.34 -8.52
N ARG A 56 4.97 7.66 -7.83
CA ARG A 56 3.53 7.93 -7.92
C ARG A 56 2.87 7.75 -6.55
N GLN A 57 1.76 8.45 -6.35
CA GLN A 57 0.81 8.20 -5.27
C GLN A 57 -0.22 7.16 -5.72
N TYR A 58 -0.50 6.17 -4.89
CA TYR A 58 -1.52 5.15 -5.15
C TYR A 58 -2.79 5.45 -4.37
N ASP A 59 -3.94 5.43 -5.05
CA ASP A 59 -5.25 5.57 -4.44
C ASP A 59 -5.95 4.19 -4.34
N PRO A 60 -6.05 3.61 -3.14
CA PRO A 60 -6.68 2.33 -2.92
C PRO A 60 -8.21 2.37 -3.06
N GLN A 61 -8.85 3.54 -2.94
CA GLN A 61 -10.32 3.68 -3.03
C GLN A 61 -10.81 3.44 -4.46
N ILE A 62 -10.03 3.89 -5.44
CA ILE A 62 -10.31 3.69 -6.88
C ILE A 62 -9.42 2.63 -7.52
N ALA A 63 -8.47 2.05 -6.77
CA ALA A 63 -7.51 1.06 -7.23
C ALA A 63 -6.65 1.55 -8.42
N ARG A 64 -6.19 2.81 -8.39
CA ARG A 64 -5.41 3.43 -9.48
C ARG A 64 -4.28 4.31 -8.96
N TRP A 65 -3.29 4.54 -9.82
CA TRP A 65 -2.29 5.57 -9.59
C TRP A 65 -2.86 6.97 -9.77
N LYS A 66 -2.40 7.93 -8.96
CA LYS A 66 -2.69 9.38 -9.10
C LYS A 66 -1.68 10.07 -10.00
N GLY A 67 -1.33 9.42 -11.11
CA GLY A 67 -0.34 9.89 -12.07
C GLY A 67 -0.15 8.90 -13.22
N VAL A 68 0.40 9.39 -14.33
CA VAL A 68 0.76 8.56 -15.48
C VAL A 68 2.02 7.75 -15.16
N ASP A 69 2.02 6.47 -15.52
CA ASP A 69 3.20 5.61 -15.41
C ASP A 69 4.38 6.17 -16.22
N PRO A 70 5.57 6.37 -15.61
CA PRO A 70 6.78 6.78 -16.33
C PRO A 70 7.18 5.82 -17.47
N SER A 71 6.79 4.55 -17.36
CA SER A 71 6.99 3.48 -18.34
C SER A 71 5.73 3.17 -19.15
N ALA A 72 4.73 4.05 -19.19
CA ALA A 72 3.45 3.80 -19.87
C ALA A 72 3.61 3.31 -21.32
N ASP A 73 4.62 3.82 -22.04
CA ASP A 73 4.93 3.43 -23.42
C ASP A 73 5.30 1.95 -23.58
N LYS A 74 5.71 1.25 -22.51
CA LYS A 74 5.98 -0.20 -22.56
C LYS A 74 4.69 -1.03 -22.56
N TYR A 75 3.55 -0.44 -22.18
CA TYR A 75 2.31 -1.16 -21.85
C TYR A 75 1.10 -0.67 -22.65
N TYR A 76 1.17 -0.68 -23.98
CA TYR A 76 0.13 -0.16 -24.88
C TYR A 76 -1.30 -0.71 -24.65
N GLY A 77 -1.45 -1.87 -24.00
CA GLY A 77 -2.74 -2.50 -23.70
C GLY A 77 -3.29 -2.20 -22.29
N LEU A 78 -2.55 -1.47 -21.46
CA LEU A 78 -2.94 -1.13 -20.09
C LEU A 78 -3.18 0.37 -19.97
N SER A 79 -4.08 0.75 -19.07
CA SER A 79 -4.23 2.16 -18.73
C SER A 79 -2.93 2.67 -18.11
N PRO A 80 -2.44 3.88 -18.46
CA PRO A 80 -1.27 4.47 -17.82
C PRO A 80 -1.43 4.73 -16.32
N MET A 81 -2.66 4.58 -15.78
CA MET A 81 -2.97 4.72 -14.36
C MET A 81 -3.29 3.38 -13.69
N ALA A 82 -3.13 2.25 -14.40
CA ALA A 82 -3.43 0.93 -13.88
C ALA A 82 -2.45 0.55 -12.76
N TYR A 83 -2.99 0.08 -11.63
CA TYR A 83 -2.19 -0.50 -10.57
C TYR A 83 -1.97 -1.99 -10.84
N VAL A 84 -0.70 -2.39 -10.93
CA VAL A 84 -0.21 -3.78 -10.99
C VAL A 84 -0.96 -4.72 -11.95
N ALA A 85 -1.26 -4.24 -13.17
CA ALA A 85 -2.07 -4.91 -14.19
C ALA A 85 -3.43 -5.45 -13.67
N ASN A 86 -4.02 -4.79 -12.66
CA ASN A 86 -5.22 -5.22 -11.94
C ASN A 86 -5.10 -6.59 -11.23
N ASN A 87 -3.89 -7.04 -10.88
CA ASN A 87 -3.67 -8.28 -10.14
C ASN A 87 -2.79 -8.06 -8.89
N PRO A 88 -3.31 -7.34 -7.87
CA PRO A 88 -2.57 -6.97 -6.65
C PRO A 88 -2.32 -8.14 -5.70
N ILE A 89 -2.94 -9.29 -5.95
CA ILE A 89 -2.66 -10.54 -5.21
C ILE A 89 -1.33 -11.12 -5.66
N LYS A 90 -0.98 -10.96 -6.95
CA LYS A 90 0.21 -11.55 -7.56
C LYS A 90 1.36 -10.56 -7.69
N PHE A 91 1.07 -9.28 -7.90
CA PHE A 91 2.05 -8.29 -8.29
C PHE A 91 2.07 -7.11 -7.31
N ILE A 92 3.26 -6.54 -7.14
CA ILE A 92 3.54 -5.36 -6.31
C ILE A 92 4.50 -4.49 -7.14
N ASP A 93 4.17 -3.21 -7.32
CA ASP A 93 5.11 -2.21 -7.86
C ASP A 93 5.91 -1.64 -6.67
N PRO A 94 7.23 -1.86 -6.57
CA PRO A 94 7.99 -1.42 -5.40
C PRO A 94 8.26 0.08 -5.36
N ASP A 95 8.27 0.79 -6.49
CA ASP A 95 8.73 2.19 -6.55
C ASP A 95 7.84 3.13 -7.39
N GLY A 96 6.70 2.63 -7.87
CA GLY A 96 5.74 3.42 -8.60
C GLY A 96 6.15 3.71 -10.04
N LYS A 97 7.01 2.91 -10.68
CA LYS A 97 7.52 3.20 -12.04
C LYS A 97 7.12 2.18 -13.11
N GLU A 98 6.42 1.12 -12.73
CA GLU A 98 6.05 0.03 -13.61
C GLU A 98 4.62 -0.46 -13.34
N ILE A 99 4.11 -1.34 -14.23
CA ILE A 99 2.79 -1.99 -14.10
C ILE A 99 2.99 -3.47 -13.83
#